data_AF-A0A967WJY8-F1
#
_entry.id   AF-A0A967WJY8-F1
#
_cell.length_a   1.000
_cell.length_b   1.000
_cell.length_c   1.000
_cell.angle_alpha   90.00
_cell.angle_beta   90.00
_cell.angle_gamma   90.00
#
_symmetry.space_group_name_H-M   'P 1'
#
loop_
_entity.id
_entity.type
_entity.pdbx_description
1 polymer ?
#
loop_
_entity_poly.entity_id
_entity_poly.type
_entity_poly.pdbx_seq_one_letter_code
_entity_poly.pdbx_strand_id
1 'polypeptide(L)' 'MTHYGLDGRPAQTLSEIARAWGVTPQRIFQLRTEALLWLAHPARSGALRQLLGCNTVADYQAYLARQRRWRRMKRGRR' A
#
# COMPACT_ATOMS: atom_id res chain seq x y z
N MET A 1 7.73 5.86 -5.06
CA MET A 1 7.59 7.34 -5.21
C MET A 1 7.35 7.71 -6.67
N THR A 2 8.14 7.19 -7.60
CA THR A 2 8.05 7.43 -9.05
C THR A 2 6.67 7.17 -9.69
N HIS A 3 5.96 6.13 -9.22
CA HIS A 3 4.61 5.84 -9.72
C HIS A 3 3.57 6.93 -9.40
N TYR A 4 3.80 7.70 -8.33
CA TYR A 4 2.87 8.72 -7.85
C TYR A 4 3.39 10.15 -8.11
N GLY A 5 4.56 10.31 -8.75
CA GLY A 5 5.18 11.61 -8.99
C GLY A 5 5.55 12.39 -7.72
N LEU A 6 5.78 11.69 -6.61
CA LEU A 6 6.08 12.32 -5.31
C LEU A 6 7.51 12.85 -5.20
N ASP A 7 8.32 12.66 -6.24
CA ASP A 7 9.72 13.07 -6.36
C ASP A 7 9.90 14.32 -7.26
N GLY A 8 8.80 15.03 -7.57
CA GLY A 8 8.82 16.22 -8.45
C GLY A 8 8.93 15.90 -9.95
N ARG A 9 8.89 14.61 -10.31
CA ARG A 9 8.81 14.12 -11.69
C ARG A 9 7.38 13.69 -12.02
N PRO A 10 6.98 13.67 -13.30
CA PRO A 10 5.68 13.14 -13.68
C PRO A 10 5.53 11.68 -13.24
N ALA A 11 4.31 11.32 -12.85
CA ALA A 11 3.97 9.96 -12.47
C ALA A 11 4.25 8.98 -13.62
N GLN A 12 4.96 7.89 -13.33
CA GLN A 12 5.24 6.84 -14.30
C GLN A 12 4.27 5.66 -14.13
N THR A 13 3.92 5.03 -15.24
CA THR A 13 3.15 3.78 -15.25
C THR A 13 3.96 2.62 -14.68
N LEU A 14 3.29 1.56 -14.21
CA LEU A 14 3.99 0.37 -13.71
C LEU A 14 4.83 -0.29 -14.81
N SER A 15 4.38 -0.23 -16.07
CA SER A 15 5.09 -0.80 -17.22
C SER A 15 6.37 -0.02 -17.53
N GLU A 16 6.35 1.31 -17.46
CA GLU A 16 7.55 2.14 -17.64
C GLU A 16 8.59 1.87 -16.55
N ILE A 17 8.14 1.79 -15.30
CA ILE A 17 9.00 1.46 -14.16
C ILE A 17 9.59 0.05 -14.33
N ALA A 18 8.77 -0.92 -14.72
CA ALA A 18 9.19 -2.30 -14.94
C ALA A 18 10.26 -2.40 -16.04
N ARG A 19 10.06 -1.69 -17.16
CA ARG A 19 11.04 -1.57 -18.24
C ARG A 19 12.35 -0.97 -17.74
N ALA A 20 12.30 0.13 -16.99
CA ALA A 20 13.49 0.77 -16.43
C ALA A 20 14.25 -0.12 -15.44
N TRP A 21 13.55 -1.02 -14.75
CA TRP A 21 14.12 -1.94 -13.75
C TRP A 21 14.48 -3.32 -14.33
N GLY A 22 14.22 -3.58 -15.61
CA GLY A 22 14.48 -4.89 -16.24
C GLY A 22 13.63 -6.03 -15.67
N VAL A 23 12.43 -5.73 -15.15
CA VAL A 23 11.51 -6.72 -14.54
C VAL A 23 10.15 -6.71 -15.21
N THR A 24 9.29 -7.68 -14.85
CA THR A 24 7.91 -7.70 -15.33
C THR A 24 7.04 -6.64 -14.62
N PRO A 25 6.01 -6.08 -15.28
CA PRO A 25 5.04 -5.18 -14.63
C PRO A 25 4.35 -5.83 -13.43
N GLN A 26 4.12 -7.15 -13.48
CA GLN A 26 3.59 -7.95 -12.39
C GLN A 26 4.47 -7.84 -11.13
N ARG A 27 5.79 -7.85 -11.29
CA ARG A 27 6.72 -7.73 -10.15
C ARG A 27 6.66 -6.35 -9.51
N ILE A 28 6.59 -5.29 -10.32
CA ILE A 28 6.39 -3.92 -9.79
C ILE A 28 5.04 -3.81 -9.07
N PHE A 29 3.98 -4.41 -9.60
CA PHE A 29 2.68 -4.44 -8.95
C PHE A 29 2.74 -5.14 -7.58
N GLN A 30 3.42 -6.28 -7.47
CA GLN A 30 3.63 -6.99 -6.21
C GLN A 30 4.38 -6.12 -5.20
N LEU A 31 5.51 -5.54 -5.59
CA LEU A 31 6.33 -4.66 -4.73
C LEU A 31 5.53 -3.43 -4.27
N ARG A 32 4.77 -2.80 -5.17
CA ARG A 32 3.87 -1.68 -4.82
C ARG A 32 2.85 -2.11 -3.78
N THR A 33 2.22 -3.27 -3.98
CA THR A 33 1.20 -3.79 -3.06
C THR A 33 1.78 -4.08 -1.68
N GLU A 34 2.96 -4.72 -1.61
CA GLU A 34 3.68 -4.98 -0.37
C GLU A 34 4.05 -3.68 0.36
N ALA A 35 4.58 -2.70 -0.37
CA ALA A 35 4.93 -1.38 0.18
C ALA A 35 3.70 -0.67 0.75
N LEU A 36 2.56 -0.67 0.03
CA LEU A 36 1.32 -0.07 0.51
C LEU A 36 0.80 -0.78 1.77
N LEU A 37 0.88 -2.10 1.84
CA LEU A 37 0.52 -2.86 3.05
C LEU A 37 1.43 -2.52 4.24
N TRP A 38 2.74 -2.36 3.98
CA TRP A 38 3.71 -1.98 4.99
C TRP A 38 3.45 -0.57 5.55
N LEU A 39 3.18 0.40 4.66
CA LEU A 39 2.85 1.79 5.01
C LEU A 39 1.48 1.93 5.69
N ALA A 40 0.50 1.11 5.34
CA ALA A 40 -0.83 1.12 5.96
C ALA A 40 -0.81 0.74 7.46
N HIS A 41 0.30 0.19 7.95
CA HIS A 41 0.46 -0.16 9.35
C HIS A 41 0.27 1.06 10.27
N PRO A 42 -0.48 0.95 11.38
CA PRO A 42 -0.76 2.05 12.31
C PRO A 42 0.48 2.84 12.75
N ALA A 43 1.55 2.14 13.12
CA ALA A 43 2.80 2.74 13.57
C ALA A 43 3.53 3.56 12.49
N ARG A 44 3.20 3.38 11.20
CA ARG A 44 3.83 4.10 10.07
C ARG A 44 2.93 5.12 9.42
N SER A 45 1.61 4.90 9.50
CA SER A 45 0.60 5.78 8.89
C SER A 45 0.00 6.80 9.86
N GLY A 46 0.51 6.91 11.10
CA GLY A 46 -0.03 7.83 12.11
C GLY A 46 -0.19 9.27 11.62
N ALA A 47 0.88 9.88 11.11
CA ALA A 47 0.85 11.25 10.60
C ALA A 47 -0.14 11.42 9.42
N LEU A 48 -0.19 10.45 8.50
CA LEU A 48 -1.14 10.49 7.38
C LEU A 48 -2.59 10.35 7.85
N ARG A 49 -2.84 9.50 8.85
CA ARG A 49 -4.17 9.31 9.44
C ARG A 49 -4.63 10.55 10.19
N GLN A 50 -3.72 11.23 10.89
CA GLN A 50 -4.01 12.51 11.53
C GLN A 50 -4.37 13.57 10.49
N LEU A 51 -3.58 13.68 9.42
CA LEU A 51 -3.86 14.61 8.32
C LEU A 51 -5.23 14.37 7.69
N LEU A 52 -5.65 13.12 7.56
CA LEU A 52 -6.94 12.73 6.98
C LEU A 52 -8.10 12.72 8.00
N GLY A 53 -7.85 13.01 9.28
CA GLY A 53 -8.87 12.93 10.34
C GLY A 53 -9.30 11.50 10.72
N CYS A 54 -8.62 10.46 10.24
CA CYS A 54 -8.92 9.05 10.51
C CYS A 54 -7.99 8.44 11.58
N ASN A 55 -7.79 9.17 12.68
CA ASN A 55 -6.87 8.81 13.76
C ASN A 55 -7.58 8.54 15.09
N THR A 56 -8.80 8.00 15.05
CA THR A 56 -9.56 7.62 16.25
C THR A 56 -9.36 6.14 16.59
N VAL A 57 -9.72 5.76 17.82
CA VAL A 57 -9.73 4.34 18.24
C VAL A 57 -10.65 3.50 17.34
N ALA A 58 -11.79 4.04 16.92
CA ALA A 58 -12.74 3.36 16.02
C ALA A 58 -12.11 3.05 14.65
N ASP A 59 -11.33 3.97 14.10
CA ASP A 59 -10.63 3.78 12.82
C ASP A 59 -9.63 2.62 12.87
N TYR A 60 -8.90 2.50 13.99
CA TYR A 60 -7.96 1.40 14.19
C TYR A 60 -8.68 0.06 14.37
N GLN A 61 -9.81 0.03 15.08
CA GLN A 61 -10.63 -1.18 15.21
C GLN A 61 -11.16 -1.64 13.85
N ALA A 62 -11.66 -0.71 13.02
CA ALA A 62 -12.12 -0.99 11.67
C ALA A 62 -10.98 -1.53 10.77
N TYR A 63 -9.78 -0.94 10.86
CA TYR A 63 -8.59 -1.42 10.16
C TYR A 63 -8.21 -2.85 10.57
N LEU A 64 -8.17 -3.15 11.88
CA LEU A 64 -7.85 -4.49 12.39
C LEU A 64 -8.90 -5.52 11.95
N ALA A 65 -10.18 -5.15 11.95
CA ALA A 65 -11.25 -6.01 11.44
C ALA A 65 -11.08 -6.31 9.94
N ARG A 66 -10.71 -5.31 9.13
CA ARG A 66 -10.40 -5.50 7.69
C ARG A 66 -9.19 -6.42 7.50
N GLN A 67 -8.12 -6.23 8.25
CA GLN A 67 -6.96 -7.11 8.20
C GLN A 67 -7.31 -8.56 8.58
N ARG A 68 -8.09 -8.78 9.65
CA ARG A 68 -8.55 -10.11 10.05
C ARG A 68 -9.37 -10.80 8.95
N ARG A 69 -10.30 -10.06 8.31
CA ARG A 69 -11.07 -10.57 7.16
C ARG A 69 -10.17 -10.97 6.00
N TRP A 70 -9.22 -10.12 5.63
CA TRP A 70 -8.29 -10.39 4.54
C TRP A 70 -7.41 -11.62 4.83
N ARG A 71 -6.90 -11.77 6.06
CA ARG A 71 -6.15 -12.96 6.49
C ARG A 71 -7.00 -14.23 6.40
N ARG A 72 -8.29 -14.19 6.79
CA ARG A 72 -9.20 -15.33 6.66
C ARG A 72 -9.43 -15.73 5.20
N MET A 73 -9.71 -14.77 4.33
CA MET A 73 -9.89 -15.02 2.89
C MET A 73 -8.63 -15.62 2.25
N LYS A 74 -7.45 -15.15 2.65
CA LYS A 74 -6.18 -15.70 2.13
C LYS A 74 -5.91 -17.12 2.64
N ARG A 75 -6.37 -17.47 3.85
CA ARG A 75 -6.21 -18.82 4.43
C ARG A 75 -7.16 -19.86 3.82
N GLY A 76 -8.37 -19.47 3.39
CA GLY A 76 -9.33 -20.36 2.73
C GLY A 76 -9.07 -20.61 1.24
N ARG A 77 -7.95 -20.12 0.71
CA ARG A 77 -7.56 -20.20 -0.70
C ARG A 77 -6.29 -21.04 -0.90
N ARG A 78 -5.95 -21.86 0.10
CA ARG A 78 -4.87 -22.85 0.08
C ARG A 78 -5.43 -24.23 -0.21
#